data_AF-A0A1V1V3F2-F1
#
_entry.id   AF-A0A1V1V3F2-F1
#
_cell.length_a   1.000
_cell.length_b   1.000
_cell.length_c   1.000
_cell.angle_alpha   90.00
_cell.angle_beta   90.00
_cell.angle_gamma   90.00
#
_symmetry.space_group_name_H-M   'P 1'
#
loop_
_entity.id
_entity.type
_entity.pdbx_description
1 polymer ?
#
loop_
_entity_poly.entity_id
_entity_poly.type
_entity_poly.pdbx_seq_one_letter_code
_entity_poly.pdbx_strand_id
1 'polypeptide(L)' 'MLQAAVFDMDGLLVDSEPFWQQAQVEVFTDLGVKISIEDTHKTMGLRIDQVVEFWFNQQPWQGPNCGGDSN' A
#
# COMPACT_ATOMS: atom_id res chain seq x y z
N MET A 1 10.02 -13.66 33.99
CA MET A 1 10.74 -12.51 33.42
C MET A 1 10.56 -12.54 31.91
N LEU A 2 10.34 -11.38 31.28
CA LEU A 2 10.27 -11.28 29.82
C LEU A 2 11.68 -11.46 29.23
N GLN A 3 11.84 -12.32 28.22
CA GLN A 3 13.16 -12.66 27.65
C GLN A 3 13.43 -12.03 26.28
N ALA A 4 12.38 -11.70 25.52
CA ALA A 4 12.49 -11.05 24.23
C ALA A 4 11.20 -10.29 23.89
N ALA A 5 11.33 -9.31 23.01
CA ALA A 5 10.24 -8.61 22.34
C ALA A 5 10.61 -8.43 20.86
N VAL A 6 9.63 -8.58 19.97
CA VAL A 6 9.79 -8.34 18.52
C VAL A 6 8.95 -7.13 18.17
N PHE A 7 9.56 -6.19 17.46
CA PHE A 7 8.93 -4.95 17.03
C PHE A 7 8.77 -4.99 15.52
N ASP A 8 7.61 -4.56 15.06
CA ASP A 8 7.37 -4.22 13.67
C ASP A 8 8.22 -2.99 13.27
N MET A 9 8.48 -2.82 11.98
CA MET A 9 9.32 -1.75 11.47
C MET A 9 8.49 -0.50 11.13
N ASP A 10 7.56 -0.65 10.20
CA ASP A 10 6.76 0.44 9.64
C ASP A 10 5.67 0.89 10.62
N GLY A 11 5.55 2.20 10.81
CA GLY A 11 4.59 2.79 11.76
C GLY A 11 4.90 2.53 13.24
N LEU A 12 5.92 1.73 13.58
CA LEU A 12 6.32 1.42 14.96
C LEU A 12 7.75 1.86 15.28
N LEU A 13 8.77 1.32 14.60
CA LEU A 13 10.15 1.76 14.77
C LEU A 13 10.45 3.01 13.95
N VAL A 14 9.80 3.15 12.79
CA VAL A 14 9.93 4.29 11.89
C VAL A 14 8.54 4.87 11.63
N ASP A 15 8.40 6.18 11.72
CA ASP A 15 7.20 6.90 11.28
C ASP A 15 7.16 6.98 9.73
N SER A 16 7.05 5.80 9.10
CA SER A 16 7.07 5.64 7.64
C SER A 16 5.69 5.78 7.01
N GLU A 17 4.62 5.70 7.80
CA GLU A 17 3.23 5.74 7.31
C GLU A 17 2.93 7.00 6.47
N PRO A 18 3.27 8.24 6.87
CA PRO A 18 3.00 9.42 6.04
C PRO A 18 3.63 9.33 4.65
N PHE A 19 4.81 8.71 4.54
CA PHE A 19 5.50 8.52 3.26
C PHE A 19 4.85 7.44 2.42
N TRP A 20 4.40 6.34 3.03
CA TRP A 20 3.63 5.30 2.35
C TRP A 20 2.30 5.82 1.83
N GLN A 21 1.61 6.69 2.59
CA GLN A 21 0.36 7.31 2.15
C GLN A 21 0.58 8.25 0.96
N GLN A 22 1.62 9.09 1.02
CA GLN A 22 1.97 9.98 -0.08
C GLN A 22 2.32 9.18 -1.34
N ALA A 23 3.18 8.17 -1.24
CA ALA A 23 3.58 7.34 -2.36
C ALA A 23 2.39 6.60 -3.00
N GLN A 24 1.46 6.08 -2.18
CA GLN A 24 0.23 5.47 -2.68
C GLN A 24 -0.60 6.47 -3.49
N VAL A 25 -0.84 7.67 -2.96
CA VAL A 25 -1.64 8.68 -3.67
C VAL A 25 -0.97 9.09 -4.98
N GLU A 26 0.33 9.37 -4.98
CA GLU A 26 1.06 9.76 -6.19
C GLU A 26 1.00 8.67 -7.27
N VAL A 27 1.42 7.44 -6.96
CA VAL A 27 1.51 6.35 -7.93
C VAL A 27 0.13 5.93 -8.46
N PHE A 28 -0.86 5.78 -7.57
CA PHE A 28 -2.19 5.35 -8.01
C PHE A 28 -2.92 6.45 -8.79
N THR A 29 -2.71 7.73 -8.45
CA THR A 29 -3.27 8.84 -9.24
C THR A 29 -2.69 8.86 -10.66
N ASP A 30 -1.39 8.61 -10.82
CA ASP A 30 -0.73 8.52 -12.13
C ASP A 30 -1.29 7.37 -12.99
N LEU A 31 -1.78 6.30 -12.35
CA LEU A 31 -2.47 5.17 -13.00
C LEU A 31 -3.97 5.43 -13.24
N GLY A 32 -4.48 6.60 -12.87
CA GLY A 32 -5.88 6.99 -13.07
C GLY A 32 -6.84 6.53 -11.96
N VAL A 33 -6.33 6.00 -10.85
CA VAL A 33 -7.14 5.64 -9.68
C VAL A 33 -7.50 6.90 -8.91
N LYS A 34 -8.77 7.02 -8.53
CA LYS A 34 -9.23 8.08 -7.64
C LYS A 34 -9.02 7.64 -6.20
N ILE A 35 -7.99 8.17 -5.56
CA ILE A 35 -7.60 7.86 -4.19
C ILE A 35 -7.29 9.15 -3.42
N SER A 36 -7.70 9.22 -2.16
CA SER A 36 -7.31 10.27 -1.21
C SER A 36 -6.33 9.75 -0.16
N ILE A 37 -5.70 10.64 0.60
CA ILE A 37 -4.85 10.21 1.74
C ILE A 37 -5.67 9.38 2.74
N GLU A 38 -6.91 9.78 3.05
CA GLU A 38 -7.76 9.03 3.99
C GLU A 38 -8.04 7.59 3.51
N ASP A 39 -8.18 7.39 2.19
CA ASP A 39 -8.40 6.08 1.62
C ASP A 39 -7.22 5.12 1.84
N THR A 40 -5.99 5.63 1.93
CA THR A 40 -4.78 4.81 2.14
C THR A 40 -4.77 4.11 3.52
N HIS A 41 -5.56 4.57 4.48
CA HIS A 41 -5.70 3.91 5.78
C HIS A 41 -6.36 2.53 5.67
N LYS A 42 -7.12 2.26 4.59
CA LYS A 42 -7.75 0.95 4.33
C LYS A 42 -6.73 -0.15 4.08
N THR A 43 -5.52 0.22 3.67
CA THR A 43 -4.45 -0.69 3.25
C THR A 43 -3.23 -0.65 4.18
N MET A 44 -3.32 0.09 5.29
CA MET A 44 -2.25 0.20 6.29
C MET A 44 -1.89 -1.17 6.89
N GLY A 45 -0.59 -1.47 6.98
CA GLY A 45 -0.08 -2.75 7.48
C GLY A 45 -0.22 -3.94 6.50
N LEU A 46 -0.82 -3.75 5.32
CA LEU A 46 -0.80 -4.77 4.27
C LEU A 46 0.56 -4.79 3.56
N ARG A 47 0.93 -5.95 3.02
CA ARG A 47 2.08 -6.04 2.13
C ARG A 47 1.77 -5.31 0.82
N ILE A 48 2.77 -4.67 0.22
CA ILE A 48 2.59 -3.79 -0.94
C ILE A 48 1.88 -4.45 -2.13
N ASP A 49 2.09 -5.75 -2.36
CA ASP A 49 1.40 -6.50 -3.42
C ASP A 49 -0.12 -6.59 -3.17
N GLN A 50 -0.52 -6.79 -1.92
CA GLN A 50 -1.93 -6.79 -1.50
C GLN A 50 -2.56 -5.41 -1.63
N VAL A 51 -1.78 -4.33 -1.39
CA VAL A 51 -2.24 -2.96 -1.60
C VAL A 51 -2.56 -2.72 -3.08
N VAL A 52 -1.64 -3.12 -3.97
CA VAL A 52 -1.85 -3.01 -5.41
C VAL A 52 -3.05 -3.84 -5.87
N GLU A 53 -3.17 -5.09 -5.41
CA GLU A 53 -4.32 -5.94 -5.73
C GLU A 53 -5.64 -5.36 -5.22
N PHE A 54 -5.66 -4.82 -3.99
CA PHE A 54 -6.84 -4.20 -3.39
C PHE A 54 -7.35 -3.02 -4.21
N TRP A 55 -6.45 -2.14 -4.67
CA TRP A 55 -6.81 -1.00 -5.49
C TRP A 55 -7.18 -1.40 -6.92
N PHE A 56 -6.47 -2.37 -7.51
CA PHE A 56 -6.77 -2.86 -8.85
C PHE A 56 -8.15 -3.51 -8.93
N ASN A 57 -8.55 -4.28 -7.91
CA ASN A 57 -9.87 -4.90 -7.85
C ASN A 57 -11.03 -3.90 -7.72
N GLN A 58 -10.78 -2.70 -7.17
CA GLN A 58 -11.79 -1.65 -7.04
C GLN A 58 -11.85 -0.73 -8.26
N GLN A 59 -10.69 -0.35 -8.78
CA GLN A 59 -10.55 0.58 -9.89
C GLN A 59 -9.47 0.03 -10.84
N PRO A 60 -9.80 -0.90 -11.74
CA PRO A 60 -8.82 -1.44 -12.69
C PRO A 60 -8.23 -0.34 -13.57
N TRP A 61 -6.90 -0.35 -13.74
CA TRP A 61 -6.18 0.55 -14.64
C TRP A 61 -5.46 -0.22 -15.76
N GLN A 62 -4.95 0.51 -16.75
CA GLN A 62 -4.05 -0.06 -17.77
C GLN A 62 -2.60 0.19 -17.36
N GLY A 63 -1.79 -0.86 -17.32
CA GLY A 63 -0.37 -0.77 -16.96
C GLY A 63 0.07 -1.85 -15.97
N PRO A 64 1.22 -1.66 -15.30
CA PRO A 64 1.76 -2.62 -14.36
C PRO A 64 0.79 -2.89 -13.20
N ASN A 65 0.67 -4.16 -12.83
CA ASN A 65 -0.08 -4.63 -11.67
C ASN A 65 0.61 -5.90 -11.11
N CYS A 66 0.17 -6.39 -9.94
CA CYS A 66 0.79 -7.56 -9.29
C CYS A 66 0.36 -8.92 -9.89
N GLY A 67 -0.67 -8.95 -10.73
CA GLY A 67 -1.08 -10.13 -11.50
C GLY A 67 -0.29 -10.21 -12.79
N GLY A 68 0.86 -10.89 -12.76
CA GLY A 68 1.69 -11.08 -13.94
C GLY A 68 0.90 -11.62 -15.14
N ASP A 69 1.12 -10.98 -16.28
CA ASP A 69 0.93 -11.43 -17.66
C ASP A 69 0.21 -12.78 -17.85
N SER A 70 -1.07 -12.71 -18.22
CA SER A 70 -1.68 -13.73 -19.08
C SER A 70 -1.72 -13.23 -20.52
N ASN A 71 -0.53 -13.01 -21.12
CA ASN A 71 -0.14 -13.47 -22.46
C ASN A 71 1.34 -13.17 -22.74
#